data_AF-A0A0C9ZD65-F1
#
_entry.id   AF-A0A0C9ZD65-F1
#
_cell.length_a   1.000
_cell.length_b   1.000
_cell.length_c   1.000
_cell.angle_alpha   90.00
_cell.angle_beta   90.00
_cell.angle_gamma   90.00
#
_symmetry.space_group_name_H-M   'P 1'
#
loop_
_entity.id
_entity.type
_entity.pdbx_description
1 polymer ?
#
loop_
_entity_poly.entity_id
_entity_poly.type
_entity_poly.pdbx_seq_one_letter_code
_entity_poly.pdbx_strand_id
1 'polypeptide(L)'
;MSAFPELSGNDHEKLVKLDEDWLKSEDGKKRWRAFVNAYEKKVKDFNFGSLIRTDARLEYSETNTIFVTRMQFYAIEIARNRLGLNDTIHEIAKADAERELLKKEKEAAKAPEIS
;
A
#
# COMPACT_ATOMS: atom_id res chain seq x y z
N MET A 1 -8.36 12.89 -12.64
CA MET A 1 -6.93 12.68 -12.40
C MET A 1 -6.12 13.58 -13.33
N SER A 2 -6.02 14.88 -13.07
CA SER A 2 -5.31 15.81 -13.97
C SER A 2 -3.79 15.86 -13.75
N ALA A 3 -3.33 15.59 -12.52
CA ALA A 3 -1.90 15.68 -12.17
C ALA A 3 -1.06 14.48 -12.65
N PHE A 4 -1.68 13.31 -12.85
CA PHE A 4 -1.02 12.06 -13.22
C PHE A 4 -1.86 11.24 -14.23
N PRO A 5 -2.03 11.73 -15.47
CA PRO A 5 -2.82 11.03 -16.49
C PRO A 5 -2.27 9.64 -16.85
N GLU A 6 -0.96 9.43 -16.71
CA GLU A 6 -0.31 8.15 -16.98
C GLU A 6 -0.70 7.03 -16.00
N LEU A 7 -1.20 7.38 -14.80
CA LEU A 7 -1.68 6.40 -13.81
C LEU A 7 -3.11 5.91 -14.14
N SER A 8 -3.80 6.59 -15.05
CA SER A 8 -5.11 6.17 -15.56
C SER A 8 -5.06 5.38 -16.87
N GLY A 9 -3.91 5.29 -17.53
CA GLY A 9 -3.74 4.52 -18.76
C GLY A 9 -3.51 3.02 -18.49
N ASN A 10 -3.62 2.21 -19.56
CA ASN A 10 -3.26 0.78 -19.57
C ASN A 10 -3.80 -0.02 -18.38
N ASP A 11 -5.11 0.02 -18.15
CA ASP A 11 -5.78 -0.72 -17.08
C ASP A 11 -5.15 -0.53 -15.69
N HIS A 12 -4.66 0.69 -15.42
CA HIS A 12 -4.06 1.06 -14.14
C HIS A 12 -2.82 0.23 -13.75
N GLU A 13 -2.10 -0.32 -14.74
CA GLU A 13 -0.88 -1.12 -14.52
C GLU A 13 0.14 -0.42 -13.61
N LYS A 14 0.32 0.90 -13.79
CA LYS A 14 1.24 1.71 -12.97
C LYS A 14 0.76 1.95 -11.53
N LEU A 15 -0.51 1.66 -11.23
CA LEU A 15 -1.03 1.63 -9.86
C LEU A 15 -0.93 0.23 -9.26
N VAL A 16 -1.01 -0.82 -10.08
CA VAL A 16 -0.75 -2.21 -9.63
C VAL A 16 0.72 -2.34 -9.21
N LYS A 17 1.65 -2.03 -10.13
CA LYS A 17 3.08 -2.08 -9.88
C LYS A 17 3.71 -0.69 -10.03
N LEU A 18 4.16 -0.14 -8.92
CA LEU A 18 4.84 1.15 -8.87
C LEU A 18 6.23 1.03 -9.48
N ASP A 19 6.56 1.99 -10.34
CA ASP A 19 7.90 2.19 -10.86
C ASP A 19 8.70 3.05 -9.86
N GLU A 20 9.57 2.38 -9.11
CA GLU A 20 10.43 3.01 -8.09
C GLU A 20 11.44 3.98 -8.71
N ASP A 21 11.98 3.67 -9.88
CA ASP A 21 12.95 4.51 -10.57
C ASP A 21 12.28 5.81 -11.05
N TRP A 22 11.05 5.71 -11.58
CA TRP A 22 10.26 6.89 -11.93
C TRP A 22 9.91 7.73 -10.70
N LEU A 23 9.51 7.11 -9.58
CA LEU A 23 9.22 7.81 -8.31
C LEU A 23 10.45 8.56 -7.78
N LYS A 24 11.65 8.00 -7.96
CA LYS A 24 12.93 8.59 -7.53
C LYS A 24 13.54 9.53 -8.57
N SER A 25 13.05 9.54 -9.80
CA SER A 25 13.51 10.44 -10.85
C SER A 25 13.29 11.90 -10.47
N GLU A 26 14.06 12.80 -11.08
CA GLU A 26 13.93 14.24 -10.82
C GLU A 26 12.55 14.79 -11.24
N ASP A 27 11.97 14.26 -12.32
CA ASP A 27 10.61 14.62 -12.75
C ASP A 27 9.56 14.10 -11.75
N GLY A 28 9.63 12.82 -11.40
CA GLY A 28 8.71 12.19 -10.44
C GLY A 28 8.72 12.92 -9.10
N LYS A 29 9.91 13.20 -8.54
CA LYS A 29 10.06 13.96 -7.31
C LYS A 29 9.43 15.35 -7.40
N LYS A 30 9.65 16.09 -8.50
CA LYS A 30 9.08 17.43 -8.68
C LYS A 30 7.55 17.39 -8.74
N ARG A 31 6.98 16.48 -9.52
CA ARG A 31 5.52 16.34 -9.67
C ARG A 31 4.86 15.91 -8.37
N TRP A 32 5.43 14.92 -7.68
CA TRP A 32 4.92 14.49 -6.39
C TRP A 32 5.04 15.57 -5.32
N ARG A 33 6.14 16.32 -5.24
CA ARG A 33 6.25 17.46 -4.32
C ARG A 33 5.17 18.52 -4.57
N ALA A 34 4.93 18.87 -5.83
CA ALA A 34 3.88 19.83 -6.19
C ALA A 34 2.49 19.32 -5.77
N PHE A 35 2.19 18.04 -6.01
CA PHE A 35 0.94 17.41 -5.58
C PHE A 35 0.79 17.38 -4.06
N VAL A 36 1.83 16.92 -3.35
CA VAL A 36 1.84 16.75 -1.88
C VAL A 36 1.66 18.10 -1.19
N ASN A 37 2.37 19.15 -1.62
CA ASN A 37 2.29 20.49 -1.04
C ASN A 37 0.92 21.16 -1.23
N ALA A 38 0.13 20.76 -2.24
CA ALA A 38 -1.23 21.26 -2.42
C ALA A 38 -2.18 20.90 -1.23
N TYR A 39 -1.76 19.97 -0.36
CA TYR A 39 -2.52 19.50 0.80
C TYR A 39 -1.93 19.93 2.14
N GLU A 40 -0.86 20.73 2.17
CA GLU A 40 -0.18 21.17 3.41
C GLU A 40 -1.14 21.73 4.47
N LYS A 41 -2.12 22.54 4.04
CA LYS A 41 -3.11 23.17 4.93
C LYS A 41 -4.39 22.34 5.13
N LYS A 42 -4.51 21.20 4.46
CA LYS A 42 -5.74 20.37 4.44
C LYS A 42 -5.56 19.06 5.19
N VAL A 43 -4.34 18.50 5.16
CA VAL A 43 -4.03 17.20 5.75
C VAL A 43 -2.92 17.39 6.77
N LYS A 44 -3.21 17.03 8.02
CA LYS A 44 -2.20 17.03 9.07
C LYS A 44 -1.12 15.99 8.74
N ASP A 45 0.14 16.38 8.93
CA ASP A 45 1.32 15.52 8.70
C ASP A 45 1.38 14.97 7.26
N PHE A 46 0.98 15.78 6.28
CA PHE A 46 0.89 15.42 4.85
C PHE A 46 2.21 14.88 4.26
N ASN A 47 3.35 15.32 4.80
CA ASN A 47 4.70 14.93 4.40
C ASN A 47 5.32 13.82 5.28
N PHE A 48 4.57 13.27 6.24
CA PHE A 48 5.05 12.22 7.13
C PHE A 48 5.43 10.96 6.36
N GLY A 49 6.46 10.26 6.82
CA GLY A 49 6.93 9.02 6.22
C GLY A 49 5.92 7.88 6.34
N SER A 50 5.74 7.11 5.27
CA SER A 50 4.88 5.93 5.25
C SER A 50 5.45 4.86 4.33
N LEU A 51 5.20 3.59 4.66
CA LEU A 51 5.57 2.48 3.80
C LEU A 51 4.42 2.15 2.86
N ILE A 52 4.73 1.85 1.60
CA ILE A 52 3.76 1.41 0.61
C ILE A 52 4.30 0.21 -0.15
N ARG A 53 3.38 -0.66 -0.60
CA ARG A 53 3.70 -1.79 -1.46
C ARG A 53 4.01 -1.34 -2.89
N THR A 54 5.11 -1.84 -3.46
CA THR A 54 5.44 -1.58 -4.86
C THR A 54 4.49 -2.35 -5.77
N ASP A 55 4.20 -3.63 -5.51
CA ASP A 55 3.13 -4.40 -6.15
C ASP A 55 1.94 -4.57 -5.19
N ALA A 56 0.76 -4.11 -5.61
CA ALA A 56 -0.49 -4.17 -4.84
C ALA A 56 -0.96 -5.60 -4.55
N ARG A 57 -0.50 -6.59 -5.34
CA ARG A 57 -0.91 -8.00 -5.28
C ARG A 57 -0.02 -8.84 -4.37
N LEU A 58 1.06 -8.27 -3.85
CA LEU A 58 2.03 -8.96 -2.99
C LEU A 58 2.00 -8.38 -1.57
N GLU A 59 2.46 -9.15 -0.58
CA GLU A 59 2.53 -8.68 0.80
C GLU A 59 3.66 -7.65 1.02
N TYR A 60 3.67 -7.01 2.20
CA TYR A 60 4.80 -6.20 2.61
C TYR A 60 6.03 -7.10 2.81
N SER A 61 7.07 -6.85 2.04
CA SER A 61 8.37 -7.51 2.14
C SER A 61 9.49 -6.51 1.87
N GLU A 62 10.73 -6.88 2.15
CA GLU A 62 11.90 -6.04 1.86
C GLU A 62 11.97 -5.62 0.38
N THR A 63 11.59 -6.52 -0.55
CA THR A 63 11.62 -6.28 -1.99
C THR A 63 10.34 -5.66 -2.56
N ASN A 64 9.24 -5.69 -1.80
CA ASN A 64 7.94 -5.17 -2.21
C ASN A 64 7.52 -3.91 -1.45
N THR A 65 8.44 -3.24 -0.75
CA THR A 65 8.10 -2.09 0.11
C THR A 65 9.04 -0.92 -0.14
N ILE A 66 8.47 0.27 -0.31
CA ILE A 66 9.24 1.52 -0.43
C ILE A 66 8.71 2.58 0.53
N PHE A 67 9.56 3.56 0.82
CA PHE A 67 9.21 4.71 1.64
C PHE A 67 8.67 5.86 0.79
N VAL A 68 7.50 6.36 1.16
CA VAL A 68 6.81 7.49 0.52
C VAL A 68 6.28 8.45 1.57
N THR A 69 5.83 9.63 1.13
CA THR A 69 5.08 10.54 2.02
C THR A 69 3.64 10.06 2.22
N ARG A 70 3.01 10.47 3.32
CA ARG A 70 1.62 10.15 3.65
C ARG A 70 0.65 10.54 2.54
N MET A 71 0.85 11.70 1.91
CA MET A 71 -0.02 12.10 0.80
C MET A 71 0.18 11.26 -0.46
N GLN A 72 1.40 10.82 -0.76
CA GLN A 72 1.65 9.86 -1.84
C GLN A 72 0.95 8.53 -1.53
N PHE A 73 1.09 8.04 -0.29
CA PHE A 73 0.42 6.84 0.18
C PHE A 73 -1.10 6.92 0.00
N TYR A 74 -1.74 7.98 0.50
CA TYR A 74 -3.18 8.17 0.35
C TYR A 74 -3.61 8.26 -1.12
N ALA A 75 -2.88 9.01 -1.96
CA ALA A 75 -3.24 9.13 -3.36
C ALA A 75 -3.26 7.76 -4.07
N ILE A 76 -2.23 6.95 -3.83
CA ILE A 76 -2.07 5.63 -4.47
C ILE A 76 -3.05 4.61 -3.87
N GLU A 77 -3.11 4.49 -2.55
CA GLU A 77 -3.95 3.46 -1.90
C GLU A 77 -5.44 3.75 -2.03
N ILE A 78 -5.87 5.02 -2.02
CA ILE A 78 -7.26 5.36 -2.33
C ILE A 78 -7.59 4.97 -3.77
N ALA A 79 -6.68 5.19 -4.72
CA ALA A 79 -6.89 4.78 -6.10
C ALA A 79 -6.98 3.25 -6.22
N ARG A 80 -6.03 2.50 -5.62
CA ARG A 80 -6.04 1.03 -5.58
C ARG A 80 -7.34 0.48 -5.00
N ASN A 81 -7.79 1.04 -3.87
CA ASN A 81 -9.03 0.61 -3.21
C ASN A 81 -10.28 0.88 -4.07
N ARG A 82 -10.36 2.08 -4.68
CA ARG A 82 -11.50 2.42 -5.56
C ARG A 82 -11.55 1.59 -6.84
N LEU A 83 -10.42 1.03 -7.25
CA LEU A 83 -10.27 0.22 -8.46
C LEU A 83 -10.23 -1.29 -8.19
N GLY A 84 -10.37 -1.74 -6.93
CA GLY A 84 -10.31 -3.17 -6.57
C GLY A 84 -8.91 -3.81 -6.71
N LEU A 85 -7.85 -3.01 -6.89
CA LEU A 85 -6.50 -3.53 -7.11
C LEU A 85 -5.89 -4.17 -5.84
N ASN A 86 -6.51 -3.96 -4.69
CA ASN A 86 -6.10 -4.53 -3.40
C ASN A 86 -6.83 -5.83 -3.04
N ASP A 87 -7.81 -6.27 -3.85
CA ASP A 87 -8.70 -7.39 -3.50
C ASP A 87 -7.93 -8.70 -3.28
N THR A 88 -6.90 -8.97 -4.09
CA THR A 88 -6.07 -10.17 -3.96
C THR A 88 -5.40 -10.28 -2.60
N ILE A 89 -4.82 -9.18 -2.09
CA ILE A 89 -4.21 -9.19 -0.75
C ILE A 89 -5.25 -9.22 0.36
N HIS A 90 -6.41 -8.60 0.16
CA HIS A 90 -7.48 -8.69 1.16
C HIS A 90 -7.89 -10.14 1.41
N GLU A 91 -8.01 -10.95 0.37
CA GLU A 91 -8.34 -12.37 0.50
C GLU A 91 -7.19 -13.21 1.08
N ILE A 92 -5.93 -12.93 0.72
CA ILE A 92 -4.76 -13.59 1.34
C ILE A 92 -4.71 -13.28 2.84
N ALA A 93 -4.85 -12.01 3.22
CA ALA A 93 -4.80 -11.59 4.62
C ALA A 93 -5.92 -12.22 5.46
N LYS A 94 -7.13 -12.39 4.90
CA LYS A 94 -8.21 -13.14 5.57
C LYS A 94 -7.83 -14.60 5.77
N ALA A 95 -7.35 -15.27 4.72
CA ALA A 95 -6.97 -16.68 4.79
C ALA A 95 -5.84 -16.91 5.81
N ASP A 96 -4.87 -16.00 5.91
CA ASP A 96 -3.81 -16.09 6.90
C ASP A 96 -4.29 -15.80 8.33
N ALA A 97 -5.18 -14.82 8.52
CA ALA A 97 -5.81 -14.58 9.82
C ALA A 97 -6.60 -15.82 10.31
N GLU A 98 -7.35 -16.47 9.43
CA GLU A 98 -8.07 -17.72 9.73
C GLU A 98 -7.12 -18.87 10.10
N ARG A 99 -6.01 -19.03 9.36
CA ARG A 99 -4.99 -20.04 9.68
C ARG A 99 -4.35 -19.80 11.05
N GLU A 100 -4.06 -18.55 11.40
CA GLU A 100 -3.46 -18.20 12.69
C GLU A 100 -4.43 -18.41 13.86
N LEU A 101 -5.72 -18.12 13.67
CA LEU A 101 -6.76 -18.44 14.64
C LEU A 101 -6.84 -19.96 14.88
N LEU A 102 -6.89 -20.75 13.80
CA LEU A 102 -6.92 -22.22 13.87
C LEU A 102 -5.67 -22.81 14.55
N LYS A 103 -4.49 -22.22 14.35
CA LYS A 103 -3.27 -22.64 15.05
C LYS A 103 -3.37 -22.37 16.55
N LYS A 104 -3.78 -21.16 16.94
CA LYS A 104 -3.95 -20.77 18.35
C LYS A 104 -4.97 -21.63 19.07
N GLU A 105 -6.09 -21.95 18.43
CA GLU A 105 -7.10 -22.85 19.00
C GLU A 105 -6.55 -24.28 19.21
N LYS A 106 -5.81 -24.80 18.24
CA LYS A 106 -5.16 -26.12 18.35
C LYS A 106 -4.06 -26.15 19.41
N GLU A 107 -3.33 -25.05 19.59
CA GLU A 107 -2.31 -24.91 20.64
C GLU A 107 -2.96 -24.83 22.03
N ALA A 108 -4.02 -24.04 22.18
CA ALA A 108 -4.78 -23.93 23.42
C ALA A 108 -5.43 -25.28 23.81
N ALA A 109 -5.98 -26.03 22.85
CA ALA A 109 -6.56 -27.36 23.10
C ALA A 109 -5.50 -28.43 23.45
N LYS A 110 -4.22 -28.19 23.12
CA LYS A 110 -3.10 -29.09 23.43
C LYS A 110 -2.36 -28.69 24.71
N ALA A 111 -2.61 -27.51 25.27
CA ALA A 111 -2.04 -27.10 26.54
C ALA A 111 -2.66 -27.97 27.65
N PRO A 112 -1.88 -28.82 28.34
CA PRO A 112 -2.42 -29.63 29.42
C PRO A 112 -2.94 -28.70 30.53
N GLU A 113 -4.12 -29.01 31.09
CA GLU A 113 -4.57 -28.42 32.34
C GLU A 113 -3.48 -28.69 33.38
N ILE A 114 -2.73 -27.65 33.73
CA ILE A 114 -1.78 -27.72 34.84
C ILE A 114 -2.63 -27.78 36.11
N SER A 115 -2.78 -29.00 36.64
CA SER A 115 -3.30 -29.28 37.98
C SER A 115 -2.35 -28.79 39.06
#